data_AF-A0A1J4S820-F1
#
_entry.id   AF-A0A1J4S820-F1
#
_cell.length_a   1.000
_cell.length_b   1.000
_cell.length_c   1.000
_cell.angle_alpha   90.00
_cell.angle_beta   90.00
_cell.angle_gamma   90.00
#
_symmetry.space_group_name_H-M   'P 1'
#
loop_
_entity.id
_entity.type
_entity.pdbx_description
1 polymer ?
#
loop_
_entity_poly.entity_id
_entity_poly.type
_entity_poly.pdbx_seq_one_letter_code
_entity_poly.pdbx_strand_id
1 'polypeptide(L)' 'MINLADSGDIAREDVGCGILYGVIRDSAFKIKKIAEQEKENHIKKGWWKYAREKSRPHFLSNN' A
#
# COMPACT_ATOMS: atom_id res chain seq x y z
N MET A 1 -5.28 2.44 -5.78
CA MET A 1 -6.61 1.84 -6.03
C MET A 1 -7.71 2.50 -5.20
N ILE A 2 -7.58 2.62 -3.88
CA ILE A 2 -8.57 3.33 -3.02
C ILE A 2 -8.82 4.76 -3.54
N ASN A 3 -7.78 5.58 -3.66
CA ASN A 3 -7.91 6.95 -4.17
C ASN A 3 -8.53 7.02 -5.58
N LEU A 4 -8.26 6.03 -6.43
CA LEU A 4 -8.85 5.97 -7.77
C LEU A 4 -10.36 5.71 -7.71
N ALA A 5 -10.78 4.79 -6.84
CA ALA A 5 -12.20 4.53 -6.61
C ALA A 5 -12.91 5.76 -6.03
N ASP A 6 -12.27 6.47 -5.10
CA ASP A 6 -12.86 7.66 -4.49
C ASP A 6 -12.99 8.81 -5.47
N SER A 7 -11.94 9.11 -6.24
CA SER A 7 -12.02 10.12 -7.30
C SER A 7 -13.05 9.76 -8.37
N GLY A 8 -13.15 8.48 -8.74
CA GLY A 8 -14.10 8.01 -9.73
C GLY A 8 -15.56 8.07 -9.26
N ASP A 9 -15.83 7.70 -8.01
CA ASP A 9 -17.16 7.76 -7.40
C ASP A 9 -17.66 9.21 -7.26
N ILE A 10 -16.75 10.16 -6.97
CA ILE A 10 -17.05 11.60 -6.99
C ILE A 10 -17.42 12.08 -8.40
N ALA A 11 -16.73 11.58 -9.42
CA ALA A 11 -16.93 11.96 -10.82
C ALA A 11 -18.01 11.13 -11.55
N ARG A 12 -18.84 10.37 -10.83
CA ARG A 12 -19.82 9.45 -11.45
C ARG A 12 -20.81 10.19 -12.35
N GLU A 13 -21.03 9.65 -13.55
CA GLU A 13 -22.00 10.18 -14.51
C GLU A 13 -23.31 9.39 -14.50
N ASP A 14 -23.26 8.11 -14.11
CA ASP A 14 -24.42 7.24 -14.03
C ASP A 14 -24.30 6.17 -12.93
N VAL A 15 -25.30 5.28 -12.88
CA VAL A 15 -25.34 4.14 -11.94
C VAL A 15 -24.21 3.14 -12.22
N GLY A 16 -23.81 2.96 -13.49
CA GLY A 16 -22.73 2.08 -13.90
C GLY A 16 -21.39 2.49 -13.32
N CYS A 17 -21.07 3.79 -13.33
CA CYS A 17 -19.90 4.35 -12.66
C CYS A 17 -19.88 4.00 -11.17
N GLY A 18 -21.03 4.15 -10.49
CA GLY A 18 -21.16 3.82 -9.07
C GLY A 18 -20.87 2.35 -8.77
N ILE A 19 -21.39 1.43 -9.60
CA ILE A 19 -21.11 -0.01 -9.48
C ILE A 19 -19.62 -0.27 -9.70
N LEU A 20 -19.05 0.27 -10.78
CA LEU A 20 -17.64 0.06 -11.14
C LEU A 20 -16.70 0.54 -10.03
N TYR A 21 -16.84 1.78 -9.56
CA TYR A 21 -15.96 2.32 -8.54
C TYR A 21 -16.21 1.70 -7.16
N GLY A 22 -17.44 1.25 -6.88
CA GLY A 22 -17.73 0.40 -5.71
C GLY A 22 -16.95 -0.92 -5.72
N VAL A 23 -16.92 -1.62 -6.86
CA VAL A 23 -16.15 -2.87 -7.03
C VAL A 23 -14.64 -2.62 -6.89
N ILE A 24 -14.13 -1.54 -7.47
CA ILE A 24 -12.71 -1.17 -7.33
C ILE A 24 -12.36 -0.89 -5.87
N ARG A 25 -13.23 -0.17 -5.15
CA ARG A 25 -13.03 0.18 -3.72
C ARG A 25 -12.94 -1.08 -2.86
N ASP A 26 -13.91 -1.98 -2.98
CA ASP A 26 -13.92 -3.24 -2.21
C ASP A 26 -12.70 -4.11 -2.51
N SER A 27 -12.37 -4.26 -3.79
CA SER A 27 -11.17 -4.99 -4.22
C SER A 27 -9.89 -4.37 -3.64
N ALA A 28 -9.79 -3.04 -3.62
CA ALA A 28 -8.62 -2.34 -3.09
C ALA A 28 -8.40 -2.61 -1.59
N PHE A 29 -9.47 -2.64 -0.79
CA PHE A 29 -9.36 -2.97 0.65
C PHE A 29 -9.01 -4.44 0.88
N LYS A 30 -9.58 -5.36 0.10
CA LYS A 30 -9.21 -6.79 0.15
C LYS A 30 -7.72 -6.99 -0.16
N ILE A 31 -7.23 -6.36 -1.23
CA ILE A 31 -5.81 -6.40 -1.61
C ILE A 31 -4.94 -5.79 -0.51
N LYS A 32 -5.31 -4.62 0.03
CA LYS A 32 -4.57 -3.97 1.11
C LYS A 32 -4.39 -4.90 2.31
N LYS A 33 -5.48 -5.54 2.75
CA LYS A 33 -5.44 -6.49 3.88
C LYS A 33 -4.49 -7.65 3.61
N ILE A 34 -4.54 -8.25 2.42
CA ILE A 34 -3.65 -9.36 2.04
C ILE A 34 -2.19 -8.90 2.00
N ALA A 35 -1.93 -7.73 1.43
CA ALA A 35 -0.58 -7.15 1.36
C ALA A 35 0.00 -6.84 2.73
N GLU A 36 -0.81 -6.29 3.65
CA GLU A 36 -0.41 -6.05 5.04
C GLU A 36 -0.10 -7.35 5.77
N GLN A 37 -0.95 -8.38 5.59
CA GLN A 37 -0.71 -9.69 6.18
C GLN A 37 0.60 -10.32 5.67
N GLU A 38 0.86 -10.21 4.37
CA GLU A 38 2.08 -10.78 3.79
C GLU A 38 3.33 -10.01 4.21
N LYS A 39 3.24 -8.67 4.33
CA LYS A 39 4.29 -7.86 4.92
C LYS A 39 4.62 -8.33 6.34
N GLU A 40 3.62 -8.56 7.19
CA GLU A 40 3.84 -9.10 8.54
C GLU A 40 4.50 -10.48 8.52
N ASN A 41 4.06 -11.37 7.61
CA ASN A 41 4.67 -12.69 7.44
C ASN A 41 6.15 -12.57 7.07
N HIS A 42 6.49 -11.65 6.17
CA HIS A 42 7.88 -11.37 5.78
C HIS A 42 8.70 -10.78 6.93
N ILE A 43 8.12 -9.91 7.76
CA ILE A 43 8.77 -9.37 8.96
C ILE A 43 9.06 -10.52 9.94
N LYS A 44 8.08 -11.38 10.22
CA LYS A 44 8.24 -12.54 11.13
C LYS A 44 9.31 -13.52 10.64
N LYS A 45 9.40 -13.73 9.32
CA LYS A 45 10.44 -14.57 8.69
C LYS A 45 11.82 -13.90 8.64
N GLY A 46 11.95 -12.62 9.01
CA GLY A 46 13.18 -11.85 8.91
C GLY A 46 13.57 -11.49 7.47
N TRP A 47 12.66 -11.65 6.51
CA TRP A 47 12.89 -11.33 5.10
C TRP A 47 12.71 -9.84 4.80
N TRP A 48 12.02 -9.13 5.69
CA TRP A 48 11.87 -7.69 5.60
C TRP A 48 13.13 -6.98 6.09
N LYS A 49 14.17 -6.96 5.25
CA LYS A 49 15.33 -6.09 5.46
C LYS A 49 14.85 -4.66 5.30
N TYR A 50 14.64 -3.94 6.40
CA TYR A 50 14.51 -2.49 6.33
C TYR A 50 15.64 -1.96 5.44
N ALA A 51 15.32 -1.12 4.47
CA ALA A 51 16.28 -0.44 3.60
C ALA A 51 17.15 0.56 4.40
N ARG A 52 17.75 0.12 5.53
CA ARG A 52 18.74 0.83 6.32
C ARG A 52 20.10 0.67 5.65
N GLU A 53 20.26 1.29 4.50
CA GLU A 53 21.60 1.49 3.92
C GLU A 53 21.75 2.86 3.22
N LYS A 54 20.66 3.58 2.94
CA LYS A 54 20.75 4.87 2.21
C LYS A 54 20.76 6.13 3.09
N SER A 55 21.14 6.04 4.37
CA SER A 55 21.21 7.21 5.25
C SER A 55 22.16 7.10 6.44
N ARG A 56 23.26 6.34 6.32
CA ARG A 56 24.40 6.47 7.25
C ARG A 56 25.46 7.38 6.61
N PRO A 57 25.66 8.64 7.06
CA PRO A 57 26.91 9.33 6.79
C PRO A 57 28.02 8.55 7.50
N HIS A 58 29.02 8.13 6.73
CA HIS A 58 30.22 7.48 7.24
C HIS A 58 31.08 8.57 7.91
N PHE A 59 30.86 8.82 9.20
CA PHE A 59 31.78 9.61 10.00
C PHE A 59 32.42 8.69 11.04
N LEU A 60 33.68 8.37 10.80
CA LEU A 60 34.56 7.63 11.67
C LEU A 60 34.77 8.43 12.95
N SER A 61 34.35 7.89 14.10
CA SER A 61 34.90 8.30 15.40
C SER A 61 36.12 7.42 15.67
N ASN A 62 37.31 7.88 15.27
CA ASN A 62 38.55 7.32 15.80
C ASN A 62 38.76 7.88 17.21
N ASN A 63 38.89 6.95 18.15
CA ASN A 63 39.51 7.14 19.45
C ASN A 63 41.01 6.86 19.28
#